data_AF-A0A3D1S4U6-F1
#
_entry.id   AF-A0A3D1S4U6-F1
#
_cell.length_a   1.000
_cell.length_b   1.000
_cell.length_c   1.000
_cell.angle_alpha   90.00
_cell.angle_beta   90.00
_cell.angle_gamma   90.00
#
_symmetry.space_group_name_H-M   'P 1'
#
loop_
_entity.id
_entity.type
_entity.pdbx_description
1 polymer ?
#
loop_
_entity_poly.entity_id
_entity_poly.type
_entity_poly.pdbx_seq_one_letter_code
_entity_poly.pdbx_strand_id
1 'polypeptide(L)'
;LNTYTATPQRLQLNNASDKLETLHALAGKAAQDAINRAELKPKVKIAGCLPPLVASYHPDRSPEYSESLETYRQLVTLQAPYSDLYICETMSSINEAKAACTAAKESGKPVWLAFSVCDDNPTQLRGGDALVDAIAELVPEYTVTVLLNCSRPEAIEQALPYLIGKVEQIGVYANGFTSITSLYPGTTVKSLTTRHDLDPQEYAQHALLWAQQGATIIGGCCEIGPAHIKVLSETLS
;
A
#
# COMPACT_ATOMS: atom_id res chain seq x y z
N LEU A 1 -6.68 -4.16 5.73
CA LEU A 1 -8.11 -3.96 6.03
C LEU A 1 -8.73 -3.22 4.86
N ASN A 2 -10.00 -3.45 4.54
CA ASN A 2 -10.67 -2.72 3.45
C ASN A 2 -11.09 -1.30 3.90
N THR A 3 -10.10 -0.44 4.16
CA THR A 3 -10.27 0.89 4.75
C THR A 3 -9.52 1.99 3.98
N TYR A 4 -8.95 1.68 2.80
CA TYR A 4 -8.11 2.57 2.01
C TYR A 4 -8.77 3.92 1.64
N THR A 5 -10.10 3.96 1.47
CA THR A 5 -10.84 5.20 1.18
C THR A 5 -11.59 5.76 2.39
N ALA A 6 -11.55 5.08 3.54
CA ALA A 6 -12.24 5.46 4.76
C ALA A 6 -11.37 6.36 5.65
N THR A 7 -10.78 7.40 5.07
CA THR A 7 -10.06 8.46 5.79
C THR A 7 -11.02 9.61 6.12
N PRO A 8 -10.81 10.37 7.22
CA PRO A 8 -11.65 11.52 7.54
C PRO A 8 -11.82 12.49 6.37
N GLN A 9 -10.73 12.83 5.69
CA GLN A 9 -10.70 13.77 4.57
C GLN A 9 -11.52 13.26 3.37
N ARG A 10 -11.35 11.99 2.97
CA ARG A 10 -12.14 11.40 1.86
C ARG A 10 -13.61 11.23 2.20
N LEU A 11 -13.92 10.84 3.43
CA LEU A 11 -15.32 10.72 3.87
C LEU A 11 -16.01 12.08 3.95
N GLN A 12 -15.31 13.12 4.39
CA GLN A 12 -15.84 14.48 4.42
C GLN A 12 -16.20 14.97 3.01
N LEU A 13 -15.33 14.76 2.02
CA LEU A 13 -15.61 15.11 0.62
C LEU A 13 -16.84 14.40 0.04
N ASN A 14 -17.27 13.29 0.65
CA ASN A 14 -18.41 12.49 0.22
C ASN A 14 -19.61 12.58 1.20
N ASN A 15 -19.63 13.55 2.12
CA ASN A 15 -20.68 13.73 3.12
C ASN A 15 -20.95 12.46 3.95
N ALA A 16 -19.90 11.74 4.33
CA ALA A 16 -19.97 10.45 5.00
C ALA A 16 -19.09 10.37 6.27
N SER A 17 -18.74 11.52 6.87
CA SER A 17 -17.88 11.59 8.06
C SER A 17 -18.45 10.80 9.25
N ASP A 18 -19.78 10.75 9.38
CA ASP A 18 -20.52 9.98 10.39
C ASP A 18 -20.29 8.46 10.28
N LYS A 19 -19.79 7.99 9.13
CA LYS A 19 -19.57 6.56 8.87
C LYS A 19 -18.18 6.07 9.22
N LEU A 20 -17.25 6.95 9.63
CA LEU A 20 -15.85 6.61 9.85
C LEU A 20 -15.69 5.39 10.76
N GLU A 21 -16.20 5.45 11.99
CA GLU A 21 -16.07 4.35 12.96
C GLU A 21 -16.76 3.06 12.48
N THR A 22 -17.96 3.20 11.91
CA THR A 22 -18.76 2.06 11.44
C THR A 22 -18.06 1.33 10.28
N LEU A 23 -17.47 2.06 9.33
CA LEU A 23 -16.76 1.46 8.19
C LEU A 23 -15.52 0.69 8.63
N HIS A 24 -14.72 1.24 9.56
CA HIS A 24 -13.54 0.56 10.09
C HIS A 24 -13.91 -0.70 10.88
N ALA A 25 -14.96 -0.64 11.72
CA ALA A 25 -15.45 -1.80 12.46
C ALA A 25 -15.96 -2.91 11.53
N LEU A 26 -16.74 -2.56 10.50
CA LEU A 26 -17.23 -3.52 9.51
C LEU A 26 -16.10 -4.15 8.70
N ALA A 27 -15.09 -3.36 8.30
CA ALA A 27 -13.93 -3.87 7.58
C ALA A 27 -13.11 -4.85 8.44
N GLY A 28 -12.92 -4.54 9.72
CA GLY A 28 -12.26 -5.41 10.69
C GLY A 28 -13.00 -6.75 10.86
N LYS A 29 -14.32 -6.69 11.07
CA LYS A 29 -15.17 -7.87 11.19
C LYS A 29 -15.16 -8.72 9.92
N ALA A 30 -15.27 -8.10 8.75
CA ALA A 30 -15.25 -8.81 7.47
C ALA A 30 -13.95 -9.59 7.26
N ALA A 31 -12.80 -9.01 7.63
CA ALA A 31 -11.51 -9.68 7.55
C ALA A 31 -11.44 -10.89 8.50
N GLN A 32 -11.89 -10.73 9.75
CA GLN A 32 -11.93 -11.84 10.71
C GLN A 32 -12.89 -12.96 10.28
N ASP A 33 -14.08 -12.61 9.81
CA ASP A 33 -15.08 -13.56 9.32
C ASP A 33 -14.55 -14.35 8.11
N ALA A 34 -13.85 -13.70 7.18
CA ALA A 34 -13.23 -14.36 6.03
C ALA A 34 -12.17 -15.38 6.47
N ILE A 35 -11.28 -15.00 7.38
CA ILE A 35 -10.24 -15.90 7.92
C ILE A 35 -10.87 -17.08 8.65
N ASN A 36 -11.92 -16.84 9.46
CA ASN A 36 -12.61 -17.89 10.19
C ASN A 36 -13.30 -18.88 9.24
N ARG A 37 -13.99 -18.39 8.20
CA ARG A 37 -14.67 -19.24 7.19
C ARG A 37 -13.70 -20.08 6.37
N ALA A 38 -12.51 -19.55 6.10
CA ALA A 38 -11.48 -20.26 5.35
C ALA A 38 -10.67 -21.24 6.23
N GLU A 39 -10.90 -21.25 7.55
CA GLU A 39 -10.19 -22.09 8.53
C GLU A 39 -8.66 -21.88 8.49
N LEU A 40 -8.22 -20.65 8.18
CA LEU A 40 -6.81 -20.33 7.92
C LEU A 40 -6.02 -19.84 9.14
N LYS A 41 -6.54 -19.91 10.36
CA LYS A 41 -5.78 -19.53 11.57
C LYS A 41 -4.82 -20.66 11.98
N PRO A 42 -3.55 -20.36 12.33
CA PRO A 42 -2.90 -19.06 12.53
C PRO A 42 -2.08 -18.55 11.34
N LYS A 43 -2.35 -18.99 10.10
CA LYS A 43 -1.48 -18.74 8.93
C LYS A 43 -1.65 -17.36 8.28
N VAL A 44 -2.68 -16.58 8.63
CA VAL A 44 -3.01 -15.30 7.97
C VAL A 44 -2.98 -14.15 8.96
N LYS A 45 -2.25 -13.08 8.60
CA LYS A 45 -2.20 -11.81 9.34
C LYS A 45 -3.11 -10.77 8.69
N ILE A 46 -3.64 -9.85 9.49
CA ILE A 46 -4.41 -8.68 9.06
C ILE A 46 -3.54 -7.43 9.17
N ALA A 47 -3.28 -6.77 8.05
CA ALA A 47 -2.64 -5.45 8.03
C ALA A 47 -3.70 -4.33 8.20
N GLY A 48 -3.50 -3.41 9.13
CA GLY A 48 -4.22 -2.13 9.16
C GLY A 48 -3.71 -1.24 8.04
N CYS A 49 -4.61 -0.64 7.26
CA CYS A 49 -4.27 0.18 6.11
C CYS A 49 -4.17 1.66 6.52
N LEU A 50 -3.03 2.28 6.25
CA LEU A 50 -2.77 3.72 6.40
C LEU A 50 -2.43 4.28 5.01
N PRO A 51 -3.43 4.76 4.24
CA PRO A 51 -3.28 5.24 2.86
C PRO A 51 -3.04 6.76 2.80
N PRO A 52 -2.71 7.35 1.62
CA PRO A 52 -2.67 8.80 1.46
C PRO A 52 -4.02 9.42 1.82
N LEU A 53 -4.02 10.39 2.73
CA LEU A 53 -5.22 10.83 3.43
C LEU A 53 -6.25 11.46 2.50
N VAL A 54 -5.80 12.21 1.48
CA VAL A 54 -6.67 12.98 0.58
C VAL A 54 -6.79 12.29 -0.78
N ALA A 55 -5.70 12.09 -1.49
CA ALA A 55 -5.70 11.51 -2.83
C ALA A 55 -4.42 10.69 -3.11
N SER A 56 -4.57 9.51 -3.73
CA SER A 56 -3.49 8.52 -3.84
C SER A 56 -2.27 8.97 -4.66
N TYR A 57 -2.48 9.80 -5.69
CA TYR A 57 -1.45 10.18 -6.66
C TYR A 57 -1.20 11.70 -6.68
N HIS A 58 -1.74 12.43 -5.71
CA HIS A 58 -1.63 13.88 -5.59
C HIS A 58 -1.04 14.24 -4.23
N PRO A 59 0.27 14.03 -4.05
CA PRO A 59 0.96 14.35 -2.79
C PRO A 59 0.94 15.86 -2.49
N ASP A 60 0.68 16.70 -3.49
CA ASP A 60 0.38 18.13 -3.33
C ASP A 60 -0.89 18.42 -2.51
N ARG A 61 -1.73 17.39 -2.28
CA ARG A 61 -2.96 17.49 -1.50
C ARG A 61 -2.83 16.94 -0.09
N SER A 62 -1.69 16.35 0.26
CA SER A 62 -1.47 15.81 1.59
C SER A 62 -1.45 16.95 2.62
N PRO A 63 -2.14 16.79 3.76
CA PRO A 63 -2.08 17.79 4.82
C PRO A 63 -0.67 17.92 5.39
N GLU A 64 -0.43 19.00 6.13
CA GLU A 64 0.81 19.19 6.87
C GLU A 64 1.07 18.04 7.85
N TYR A 65 2.34 17.85 8.23
CA TYR A 65 2.78 16.71 9.04
C TYR A 65 1.94 16.51 10.30
N SER A 66 1.68 17.57 11.07
CA SER A 66 0.95 17.48 12.34
C SER A 66 -0.51 17.06 12.15
N GLU A 67 -1.21 17.61 11.15
CA GLU A 67 -2.58 17.23 10.84
C GLU A 67 -2.66 15.79 10.30
N SER A 68 -1.70 15.42 9.44
CA SER A 68 -1.57 14.07 8.94
C SER A 68 -1.35 13.07 10.07
N LEU A 69 -0.45 13.39 11.02
CA LEU A 69 -0.13 12.54 12.15
C LEU A 69 -1.35 12.30 13.06
N GLU A 70 -2.10 13.34 13.41
CA GLU A 70 -3.32 13.20 14.22
C GLU A 70 -4.36 12.32 13.51
N THR A 71 -4.52 12.51 12.19
CA THR A 71 -5.41 11.67 11.40
C THR A 71 -4.96 10.21 11.41
N TYR A 72 -3.67 9.94 11.20
CA TYR A 72 -3.14 8.57 11.21
C TYR A 72 -3.26 7.92 12.59
N ARG A 73 -3.07 8.66 13.69
CA ARG A 73 -3.31 8.16 15.07
C ARG A 73 -4.76 7.74 15.29
N GLN A 74 -5.71 8.53 14.78
CA GLN A 74 -7.13 8.17 14.81
C GLN A 74 -7.37 6.86 14.02
N LEU A 75 -6.83 6.75 12.80
CA LEU A 75 -6.97 5.56 11.96
C LEU A 75 -6.34 4.32 12.61
N VAL A 76 -5.18 4.46 13.23
CA VAL A 76 -4.52 3.39 14.00
C VAL A 76 -5.43 2.91 15.13
N THR A 77 -5.99 3.84 15.91
CA THR A 77 -6.90 3.54 17.03
C THR A 77 -8.13 2.74 16.57
N LEU A 78 -8.79 3.17 15.50
CA LEU A 78 -9.98 2.50 14.96
C LEU A 78 -9.70 1.06 14.48
N GLN A 79 -8.49 0.84 13.95
CA GLN A 79 -8.08 -0.45 13.37
C GLN A 79 -7.41 -1.39 14.40
N ALA A 80 -6.99 -0.88 15.55
CA ALA A 80 -6.20 -1.60 16.54
C ALA A 80 -6.81 -2.95 17.01
N PRO A 81 -8.12 -3.11 17.19
CA PRO A 81 -8.70 -4.40 17.58
C PRO A 81 -8.57 -5.52 16.54
N TYR A 82 -8.26 -5.17 15.28
CA TYR A 82 -8.32 -6.10 14.14
C TYR A 82 -6.96 -6.34 13.47
N SER A 83 -6.00 -5.43 13.64
CA SER A 83 -4.72 -5.46 12.92
C SER A 83 -3.64 -6.21 13.68
N ASP A 84 -2.87 -7.06 13.00
CA ASP A 84 -1.64 -7.69 13.50
C ASP A 84 -0.40 -6.84 13.22
N LEU A 85 -0.47 -5.99 12.19
CA LEU A 85 0.55 -5.04 11.75
C LEU A 85 -0.12 -3.83 11.08
N TYR A 86 0.61 -2.76 10.82
CA TYR A 86 0.14 -1.63 10.01
C TYR A 86 0.97 -1.48 8.74
N ILE A 87 0.30 -1.22 7.62
CA ILE A 87 0.93 -0.90 6.35
C ILE A 87 0.65 0.57 6.00
N CYS A 88 1.72 1.37 5.93
CA CYS A 88 1.72 2.72 5.37
C CYS A 88 1.77 2.58 3.86
N GLU A 89 0.60 2.49 3.23
CA GLU A 89 0.42 1.97 1.87
C GLU A 89 0.33 3.10 0.83
N THR A 90 0.96 2.95 -0.34
CA THR A 90 0.91 3.93 -1.45
C THR A 90 1.49 5.30 -1.07
N MET A 91 2.55 5.31 -0.25
CA MET A 91 3.17 6.57 0.17
C MET A 91 3.94 7.21 -0.98
N SER A 92 3.53 8.43 -1.33
CA SER A 92 4.08 9.17 -2.49
C SER A 92 5.00 10.33 -2.09
N SER A 93 5.15 10.61 -0.80
CA SER A 93 6.07 11.63 -0.27
C SER A 93 6.69 11.18 1.06
N ILE A 94 7.88 11.68 1.36
CA ILE A 94 8.56 11.41 2.64
C ILE A 94 7.75 11.98 3.81
N ASN A 95 7.23 13.19 3.66
CA ASN A 95 6.52 13.90 4.73
C ASN A 95 5.27 13.14 5.22
N GLU A 96 4.42 12.68 4.29
CA GLU A 96 3.23 11.92 4.65
C GLU A 96 3.57 10.51 5.14
N ALA A 97 4.56 9.85 4.52
CA ALA A 97 5.05 8.55 4.97
C ALA A 97 5.55 8.60 6.42
N LYS A 98 6.27 9.66 6.78
CA LYS A 98 6.77 9.89 8.14
C LYS A 98 5.64 10.00 9.14
N ALA A 99 4.57 10.75 8.82
CA ALA A 99 3.41 10.88 9.69
C ALA A 99 2.70 9.53 9.90
N ALA A 100 2.49 8.76 8.82
CA ALA A 100 1.88 7.44 8.87
C ALA A 100 2.72 6.45 9.69
N CYS A 101 4.02 6.37 9.42
CA CYS A 101 4.96 5.51 10.12
C CYS A 101 5.07 5.85 11.61
N THR A 102 5.04 7.15 11.96
CA THR A 102 5.07 7.59 13.36
C THR A 102 3.84 7.08 14.11
N ALA A 103 2.63 7.32 13.60
CA ALA A 103 1.40 6.82 14.20
C ALA A 103 1.37 5.28 14.28
N ALA A 104 1.84 4.59 13.23
CA ALA A 104 1.92 3.14 13.20
C ALA A 104 2.88 2.59 14.26
N LYS A 105 4.07 3.18 14.41
CA LYS A 105 5.08 2.79 15.39
C LYS A 105 4.58 2.97 16.83
N GLU A 106 3.84 4.05 17.10
CA GLU A 106 3.23 4.31 18.42
C GLU A 106 2.24 3.22 18.85
N SER A 107 1.68 2.45 17.92
CA SER A 107 0.80 1.32 18.24
C SER A 107 1.52 0.13 18.90
N GLY A 108 2.86 0.07 18.82
CA GLY A 108 3.67 -1.06 19.27
C GLY A 108 3.57 -2.31 18.37
N LYS A 109 2.89 -2.24 17.22
CA LYS A 109 2.79 -3.33 16.24
C LYS A 109 3.82 -3.17 15.11
N PRO A 110 4.15 -4.25 14.38
CA PRO A 110 5.04 -4.16 13.23
C PRO A 110 4.51 -3.14 12.20
N VAL A 111 5.42 -2.35 11.63
CA VAL A 111 5.13 -1.35 10.60
C VAL A 111 5.70 -1.83 9.29
N TRP A 112 4.90 -1.79 8.23
CA TRP A 112 5.32 -1.98 6.84
C TRP A 112 5.19 -0.66 6.11
N LEU A 113 6.18 -0.28 5.31
CA LEU A 113 6.17 0.96 4.53
C LEU A 113 6.14 0.63 3.05
N ALA A 114 5.05 0.92 2.36
CA ALA A 114 4.92 0.72 0.93
C ALA A 114 4.98 2.06 0.18
N PHE A 115 6.00 2.22 -0.65
CA PHE A 115 6.18 3.40 -1.49
C PHE A 115 5.53 3.22 -2.86
N SER A 116 4.99 4.32 -3.39
CA SER A 116 4.60 4.43 -4.80
C SER A 116 5.61 5.27 -5.56
N VAL A 117 6.30 4.64 -6.51
CA VAL A 117 7.31 5.28 -7.37
C VAL A 117 6.69 5.89 -8.61
N CYS A 118 7.32 6.93 -9.15
CA CYS A 118 6.92 7.50 -10.42
C CYS A 118 7.19 6.51 -11.56
N ASP A 119 6.18 6.23 -12.40
CA ASP A 119 6.31 5.23 -13.46
C ASP A 119 7.35 5.63 -14.52
N ASP A 120 7.46 6.94 -14.80
CA ASP A 120 8.37 7.49 -15.81
C ASP A 120 9.75 7.85 -15.23
N ASN A 121 9.87 7.95 -13.90
CA ASN A 121 11.14 8.11 -13.20
C ASN A 121 11.17 7.30 -11.90
N PRO A 122 11.42 5.97 -11.97
CA PRO A 122 11.32 5.07 -10.82
C PRO A 122 12.35 5.31 -9.70
N THR A 123 13.29 6.23 -9.92
CA THR A 123 14.24 6.69 -8.88
C THR A 123 13.60 7.66 -7.88
N GLN A 124 12.37 8.11 -8.15
CA GLN A 124 11.61 9.04 -7.32
C GLN A 124 10.27 8.44 -6.89
N LEU A 125 9.81 8.87 -5.71
CA LEU A 125 8.41 8.76 -5.34
C LEU A 125 7.56 9.64 -6.27
N ARG A 126 6.25 9.39 -6.34
CA ARG A 126 5.36 10.19 -7.19
C ARG A 126 5.32 11.68 -6.81
N GLY A 127 5.67 12.03 -5.57
CA GLY A 127 5.82 13.40 -5.11
C GLY A 127 7.13 14.08 -5.47
N GLY A 128 8.06 13.37 -6.15
CA GLY A 128 9.34 13.90 -6.60
C GLY A 128 10.50 13.67 -5.64
N ASP A 129 10.24 13.27 -4.39
CA ASP A 129 11.27 12.85 -3.44
C ASP A 129 12.09 11.69 -4.01
N ALA A 130 13.41 11.70 -3.86
CA ALA A 130 14.23 10.58 -4.28
C ALA A 130 13.94 9.35 -3.41
N LEU A 131 13.75 8.18 -4.03
CA LEU A 131 13.47 6.93 -3.33
C LEU A 131 14.57 6.58 -2.32
N VAL A 132 15.83 6.85 -2.68
CA VAL A 132 16.98 6.60 -1.81
C VAL A 132 16.97 7.48 -0.55
N ASP A 133 16.51 8.72 -0.66
CA ASP A 133 16.41 9.64 0.49
C ASP A 133 15.27 9.20 1.41
N ALA A 134 14.14 8.79 0.83
CA ALA A 134 13.02 8.23 1.58
C ALA A 134 13.42 6.96 2.37
N ILE A 135 14.19 6.06 1.75
CA ILE A 135 14.73 4.88 2.40
C ILE A 135 15.68 5.27 3.54
N ALA A 136 16.63 6.17 3.26
CA ALA A 136 17.64 6.59 4.24
C ALA A 136 17.02 7.30 5.46
N GLU A 137 15.97 8.09 5.27
CA GLU A 137 15.30 8.80 6.36
C GLU A 137 14.37 7.90 7.18
N LEU A 138 13.60 7.03 6.53
CA LEU A 138 12.46 6.37 7.20
C LEU A 138 12.79 4.95 7.69
N VAL A 139 13.59 4.19 6.96
CA VAL A 139 13.83 2.77 7.29
C VAL A 139 14.53 2.59 8.64
N PRO A 140 15.65 3.31 8.94
CA PRO A 140 16.36 3.10 10.21
C PRO A 140 15.52 3.35 11.47
N GLU A 141 14.51 4.23 11.36
CA GLU A 141 13.68 4.62 12.49
C GLU A 141 12.40 3.80 12.61
N TYR A 142 11.74 3.46 11.49
CA TYR A 142 10.35 3.00 11.53
C TYR A 142 10.14 1.54 11.19
N THR A 143 10.94 0.95 10.31
CA THR A 143 10.63 -0.39 9.79
C THR A 143 11.84 -1.10 9.17
N VAL A 144 11.83 -2.42 9.22
CA VAL A 144 12.74 -3.29 8.45
C VAL A 144 12.10 -3.85 7.17
N THR A 145 10.81 -3.55 6.94
CA THR A 145 10.00 -4.06 5.83
C THR A 145 9.55 -2.92 4.92
N VAL A 146 10.11 -2.85 3.71
CA VAL A 146 9.72 -1.88 2.68
C VAL A 146 9.09 -2.60 1.51
N LEU A 147 8.01 -2.04 0.98
CA LEU A 147 7.32 -2.55 -0.19
C LEU A 147 7.26 -1.50 -1.30
N LEU A 148 7.11 -1.95 -2.53
CA LEU A 148 6.78 -1.11 -3.69
C LEU A 148 5.39 -1.48 -4.19
N ASN A 149 4.49 -0.49 -4.29
CA ASN A 149 3.11 -0.70 -4.71
C ASN A 149 2.53 0.46 -5.50
N CYS A 150 1.36 0.22 -6.10
CA CYS A 150 0.60 1.23 -6.83
C CYS A 150 1.39 1.89 -7.99
N SER A 151 2.36 1.16 -8.55
CA SER A 151 3.13 1.52 -9.74
C SER A 151 3.11 0.36 -10.73
N ARG A 152 3.50 0.62 -11.97
CA ARG A 152 3.57 -0.42 -13.01
C ARG A 152 4.65 -1.45 -12.65
N PRO A 153 4.47 -2.75 -12.99
CA PRO A 153 5.48 -3.79 -12.81
C PRO A 153 6.88 -3.38 -13.26
N GLU A 154 6.97 -2.77 -14.43
CA GLU A 154 8.22 -2.37 -15.10
C GLU A 154 8.92 -1.22 -14.37
N ALA A 155 8.16 -0.31 -13.74
CA ALA A 155 8.71 0.75 -12.91
C ALA A 155 9.23 0.18 -11.59
N ILE A 156 8.49 -0.75 -10.99
CA ILE A 156 8.91 -1.43 -9.76
C ILE A 156 10.18 -2.24 -9.97
N GLU A 157 10.30 -2.96 -11.09
CA GLU A 157 11.52 -3.69 -11.44
C GLU A 157 12.75 -2.79 -11.52
N GLN A 158 12.61 -1.58 -12.07
CA GLN A 158 13.69 -0.59 -12.10
C GLN A 158 14.00 0.00 -10.72
N ALA A 159 13.01 0.06 -9.82
CA ALA A 159 13.16 0.61 -8.47
C ALA A 159 13.71 -0.41 -7.45
N LEU A 160 13.50 -1.71 -7.65
CA LEU A 160 13.93 -2.77 -6.73
C LEU A 160 15.43 -2.72 -6.35
N PRO A 161 16.38 -2.51 -7.30
CA PRO A 161 17.80 -2.42 -6.97
C PRO A 161 18.15 -1.35 -5.92
N TYR A 162 17.33 -0.31 -5.77
CA TYR A 162 17.58 0.74 -4.77
C TYR A 162 17.32 0.25 -3.33
N LEU A 163 16.49 -0.77 -3.12
CA LEU A 163 16.17 -1.34 -1.81
C LEU A 163 17.20 -2.39 -1.36
N ILE A 164 17.87 -3.06 -2.31
CA ILE A 164 18.81 -4.15 -2.04
C ILE A 164 19.95 -3.64 -1.14
N GLY A 165 20.19 -4.38 -0.05
CA GLY A 165 21.23 -4.07 0.95
C GLY A 165 20.92 -2.90 1.87
N LYS A 166 19.76 -2.24 1.72
CA LYS A 166 19.31 -1.13 2.58
C LYS A 166 18.09 -1.48 3.43
N VAL A 167 17.38 -2.54 3.06
CA VAL A 167 16.16 -3.02 3.72
C VAL A 167 16.29 -4.52 3.97
N GLU A 168 15.85 -5.00 5.13
CA GLU A 168 15.91 -6.43 5.47
C GLU A 168 14.85 -7.25 4.75
N GLN A 169 13.63 -6.71 4.64
CA GLN A 169 12.51 -7.39 4.00
C GLN A 169 11.90 -6.52 2.89
N ILE A 170 11.93 -7.05 1.67
CA ILE A 170 11.38 -6.37 0.50
C ILE A 170 10.03 -7.00 0.13
N GLY A 171 9.04 -6.17 -0.16
CA GLY A 171 7.78 -6.60 -0.75
C GLY A 171 7.41 -5.88 -2.03
N VAL A 172 6.57 -6.50 -2.84
CA VAL A 172 6.06 -5.94 -4.10
C VAL A 172 4.61 -6.34 -4.31
N TYR A 173 3.79 -5.36 -4.67
CA TYR A 173 2.43 -5.61 -5.17
C TYR A 173 2.04 -4.51 -6.15
N ALA A 174 2.31 -4.76 -7.43
CA ALA A 174 2.13 -3.81 -8.53
C ALA A 174 0.67 -3.65 -8.97
N ASN A 175 0.39 -2.59 -9.73
CA ASN A 175 -0.89 -2.40 -10.44
C ASN A 175 -0.97 -3.25 -11.72
N GLY A 176 -2.19 -3.56 -12.15
CA GLY A 176 -2.52 -4.19 -13.43
C GLY A 176 -3.16 -3.25 -14.46
N PHE A 177 -2.83 -1.95 -14.44
CA PHE A 177 -3.23 -1.01 -15.50
C PHE A 177 -2.04 -0.56 -16.35
N THR A 178 -2.31 -0.15 -17.60
CA THR A 178 -1.29 0.40 -18.52
C THR A 178 -0.85 1.81 -18.13
N SER A 179 -1.72 2.63 -17.52
CA SER A 179 -1.39 3.99 -17.14
C SER A 179 -2.31 4.55 -16.06
N ILE A 180 -1.76 5.40 -15.21
CA ILE A 180 -2.51 6.20 -14.23
C ILE A 180 -2.80 7.62 -14.74
N THR A 181 -2.39 7.99 -15.97
CA THR A 181 -2.47 9.36 -16.50
C THR A 181 -3.88 9.96 -16.53
N SER A 182 -4.93 9.15 -16.45
CA SER A 182 -6.33 9.61 -16.38
C SER A 182 -6.92 9.61 -14.95
N LEU A 183 -6.13 9.28 -13.92
CA LEU A 183 -6.55 9.35 -12.52
C LEU A 183 -6.29 10.76 -11.98
N TYR A 184 -7.38 11.45 -11.69
CA TYR A 184 -7.41 12.74 -11.01
C TYR A 184 -8.30 12.62 -9.78
N PRO A 185 -8.22 13.53 -8.79
CA PRO A 185 -9.08 13.47 -7.61
C PRO A 185 -10.55 13.55 -8.05
N GLY A 186 -11.33 12.51 -7.71
CA GLY A 186 -12.74 12.39 -8.12
C GLY A 186 -13.00 11.44 -9.29
N THR A 187 -11.99 10.88 -9.95
CA THR A 187 -12.17 9.79 -10.93
C THR A 187 -11.95 8.43 -10.29
N THR A 188 -12.79 7.45 -10.63
CA THR A 188 -12.64 6.07 -10.17
C THR A 188 -11.80 5.28 -11.16
N VAL A 189 -11.07 4.26 -10.68
CA VAL A 189 -10.29 3.29 -11.48
C VAL A 189 -11.04 2.67 -12.66
N LYS A 190 -12.39 2.71 -12.69
CA LYS A 190 -13.22 2.31 -13.84
C LYS A 190 -12.96 3.09 -15.14
N SER A 191 -12.32 4.26 -15.08
CA SER A 191 -11.97 5.07 -16.26
C SER A 191 -10.61 4.72 -16.86
N LEU A 192 -9.92 3.71 -16.32
CA LEU A 192 -8.66 3.24 -16.85
C LEU A 192 -8.89 2.10 -17.83
N THR A 193 -8.09 2.05 -18.90
CA THR A 193 -8.04 0.91 -19.79
C THR A 193 -7.29 -0.21 -19.08
N THR A 194 -7.99 -1.26 -18.66
CA THR A 194 -7.36 -2.50 -18.19
C THR A 194 -6.38 -2.97 -19.25
N ARG A 195 -5.16 -3.30 -18.82
CA ARG A 195 -4.14 -3.77 -19.76
C ARG A 195 -4.47 -5.23 -20.10
N HIS A 196 -4.57 -5.53 -21.40
CA HIS A 196 -4.90 -6.88 -21.87
C HIS A 196 -3.68 -7.82 -21.87
N ASP A 197 -2.50 -7.30 -21.55
CA ASP A 197 -1.19 -7.95 -21.56
C ASP A 197 -0.68 -8.33 -20.15
N LEU A 198 -1.54 -8.28 -19.13
CA LEU A 198 -1.19 -8.65 -17.75
C LEU A 198 -2.26 -9.55 -17.15
N ASP A 199 -2.49 -10.67 -17.82
CA ASP A 199 -3.29 -11.75 -17.28
C ASP A 199 -2.60 -12.38 -16.04
N PRO A 200 -3.24 -13.33 -15.34
CA PRO A 200 -2.66 -14.00 -14.19
C PRO A 200 -1.26 -14.60 -14.44
N GLN A 201 -0.99 -15.14 -15.62
CA GLN A 201 0.27 -15.77 -15.99
C GLN A 201 1.34 -14.72 -16.29
N GLU A 202 1.02 -13.66 -17.02
CA GLU A 202 1.96 -12.57 -17.27
C GLU A 202 2.34 -11.84 -15.98
N TYR A 203 1.39 -11.58 -15.08
CA TYR A 203 1.69 -11.01 -13.76
C TYR A 203 2.64 -11.89 -12.95
N ALA A 204 2.46 -13.21 -13.03
CA ALA A 204 3.33 -14.15 -12.34
C ALA A 204 4.77 -14.17 -12.90
N GLN A 205 4.98 -13.86 -14.17
CA GLN A 205 6.33 -13.69 -14.72
C GLN A 205 7.04 -12.49 -14.09
N HIS A 206 6.36 -11.35 -13.95
CA HIS A 206 6.91 -10.21 -13.21
C HIS A 206 7.21 -10.56 -11.75
N ALA A 207 6.30 -11.29 -11.09
CA ALA A 207 6.49 -11.74 -9.72
C ALA A 207 7.70 -12.65 -9.54
N LEU A 208 7.97 -13.55 -10.49
CA LEU A 208 9.20 -14.36 -10.49
C LEU A 208 10.46 -13.49 -10.57
N LEU A 209 10.45 -12.44 -11.41
CA LEU A 209 11.57 -11.49 -11.49
C LEU A 209 11.75 -10.71 -10.18
N TRP A 210 10.66 -10.30 -9.51
CA TRP A 210 10.74 -9.64 -8.21
C TRP A 210 11.32 -10.57 -7.14
N ALA A 211 10.89 -11.84 -7.12
CA ALA A 211 11.41 -12.85 -6.20
C ALA A 211 12.91 -13.10 -6.43
N GLN A 212 13.35 -13.20 -7.68
CA GLN A 212 14.77 -13.32 -8.05
C GLN A 212 15.60 -12.11 -7.62
N GLN A 213 14.98 -10.93 -7.52
CA GLN A 213 15.60 -9.69 -7.02
C GLN A 213 15.51 -9.53 -5.48
N GLY A 214 14.98 -10.53 -4.77
CA GLY A 214 14.96 -10.58 -3.30
C GLY A 214 13.64 -10.13 -2.67
N ALA A 215 12.57 -9.92 -3.43
CA ALA A 215 11.25 -9.71 -2.85
C ALA A 215 10.75 -10.99 -2.16
N THR A 216 10.31 -10.86 -0.91
CA THR A 216 9.81 -11.98 -0.07
C THR A 216 8.34 -11.85 0.30
N ILE A 217 7.75 -10.66 0.09
CA ILE A 217 6.32 -10.42 0.22
C ILE A 217 5.81 -10.04 -1.16
N ILE A 218 5.01 -10.89 -1.79
CA ILE A 218 4.47 -10.63 -3.13
C ILE A 218 2.95 -10.66 -3.10
N GLY A 219 2.31 -9.67 -3.72
CA GLY A 219 0.86 -9.55 -3.75
C GLY A 219 0.37 -8.81 -4.99
N GLY A 220 -0.83 -8.23 -4.90
CA GLY A 220 -1.46 -7.45 -5.97
C GLY A 220 -2.03 -6.13 -5.49
N CYS A 221 -1.99 -5.09 -6.34
CA CYS A 221 -2.67 -3.82 -6.10
C CYS A 221 -3.88 -3.69 -7.06
N CYS A 222 -4.10 -2.54 -7.70
CA CYS A 222 -5.29 -2.37 -8.54
C CYS A 222 -5.30 -3.32 -9.75
N GLU A 223 -6.47 -3.83 -10.13
CA GLU A 223 -6.71 -4.88 -11.17
C GLU A 223 -6.06 -6.24 -10.95
N ILE A 224 -5.41 -6.48 -9.81
CA ILE A 224 -4.88 -7.80 -9.49
C ILE A 224 -5.90 -8.51 -8.59
N GLY A 225 -6.60 -9.48 -9.19
CA GLY A 225 -7.73 -10.17 -8.55
C GLY A 225 -7.37 -11.56 -7.99
N PRO A 226 -8.36 -12.29 -7.44
CA PRO A 226 -8.14 -13.64 -6.90
C PRO A 226 -7.56 -14.64 -7.90
N ALA A 227 -7.85 -14.51 -9.20
CA ALA A 227 -7.27 -15.36 -10.24
C ALA A 227 -5.75 -15.15 -10.35
N HIS A 228 -5.29 -13.90 -10.31
CA HIS A 228 -3.86 -13.58 -10.25
C HIS A 228 -3.23 -14.12 -8.97
N ILE A 229 -3.84 -13.91 -7.80
CA ILE A 229 -3.31 -14.41 -6.53
C ILE A 229 -3.17 -15.93 -6.51
N LYS A 230 -4.11 -16.66 -7.14
CA LYS A 230 -4.01 -18.11 -7.29
C LYS A 230 -2.78 -18.51 -8.11
N VAL A 231 -2.59 -17.91 -9.29
CA VAL A 231 -1.43 -18.20 -10.14
C VAL A 231 -0.12 -17.80 -9.47
N LEU A 232 -0.08 -16.67 -8.76
CA LEU A 232 1.08 -16.27 -7.94
C LEU A 232 1.42 -17.33 -6.90
N SER A 233 0.42 -17.81 -6.15
CA SER A 233 0.63 -18.84 -5.13
C SER A 233 1.17 -20.14 -5.76
N GLU A 234 0.64 -20.56 -6.91
CA GLU A 234 1.10 -21.77 -7.60
C GLU A 234 2.52 -21.61 -8.17
N THR A 235 2.88 -20.40 -8.62
CA THR A 235 4.16 -20.11 -9.29
C THR A 235 5.32 -19.89 -8.32
N LEU A 236 5.06 -19.32 -7.15
CA LEU A 236 6.07 -18.90 -6.18
C LEU A 236 6.27 -19.88 -5.00
N SER A 237 5.48 -20.95 -4.94
CA SER A 237 5.57 -21.99 -3.89
C SER A 237 6.73 -22.97 -4.10
#